data_AF-A0A2E5ESK4-F1
#
_entry.id   AF-A0A2E5ESK4-F1
#
_cell.length_a   1.000
_cell.length_b   1.000
_cell.length_c   1.000
_cell.angle_alpha   90.00
_cell.angle_beta   90.00
_cell.angle_gamma   90.00
#
_symmetry.space_group_name_H-M   'P 1'
#
loop_
_entity.id
_entity.type
_entity.pdbx_description
1 polymer ?
#
loop_
_entity_poly.entity_id
_entity_poly.type
_entity_poly.pdbx_seq_one_letter_code
_entity_poly.pdbx_strand_id
1 'polypeptide(L)'
;MRRAIMFRPGVMVVHDDVLLDEEETGVQNWTSLRPWQSDGRNRCLSRRGNATVRLHGILPHIPKLVTGEDSVSDERQGIVPVYRAAFISPASKQHELLTIIEAIMPNDTQSPTLKSLDDGGVELRQGSDILRVFAAPKNAATSAKFGFTTDGVLLFVMTRADQPMTAGAFDATWLKGPELSISGDGFVHWRAASENKEP
;
A
#
# COMPACT_ATOMS: atom_id res chain seq x y z
N MET A 1 3.30 1.22 -12.82
CA MET A 1 4.49 1.42 -11.98
C MET A 1 4.18 0.94 -10.56
N ARG A 2 5.19 0.46 -9.82
CA ARG A 2 5.03 0.04 -8.42
C ARG A 2 5.56 1.12 -7.47
N ARG A 3 4.81 1.42 -6.42
CA ARG A 3 5.14 2.39 -5.38
C ARG A 3 4.96 1.75 -4.01
N ALA A 4 5.87 2.05 -3.09
CA ALA A 4 5.85 1.49 -1.74
C ALA A 4 6.00 2.59 -0.69
N ILE A 5 5.14 2.57 0.32
CA ILE A 5 5.18 3.47 1.47
C ILE A 5 5.39 2.61 2.70
N MET A 6 6.51 2.83 3.41
CA MET A 6 6.72 2.24 4.72
C MET A 6 6.07 3.14 5.76
N PHE A 7 5.05 2.66 6.45
CA PHE A 7 4.40 3.44 7.52
C PHE A 7 5.24 3.39 8.79
N ARG A 8 5.55 2.16 9.23
CA ARG A 8 6.33 1.81 10.42
C ARG A 8 7.02 0.47 10.18
N PRO A 9 7.98 0.05 11.03
CA PRO A 9 8.54 -1.30 10.93
C PRO A 9 7.43 -2.35 10.87
N GLY A 10 7.43 -3.15 9.81
CA GLY A 10 6.45 -4.20 9.59
C GLY A 10 5.13 -3.79 8.94
N VAL A 11 4.90 -2.51 8.61
CA VAL A 11 3.68 -2.11 7.86
C VAL A 11 4.07 -1.37 6.59
N MET A 12 3.73 -1.97 5.44
CA MET A 12 4.02 -1.42 4.12
C MET A 12 2.74 -1.33 3.29
N VAL A 13 2.54 -0.21 2.61
CA VAL A 13 1.51 -0.04 1.60
C VAL A 13 2.17 -0.16 0.24
N VAL A 14 1.64 -1.01 -0.63
CA VAL A 14 2.13 -1.20 -2.00
C VAL A 14 1.00 -0.87 -2.96
N HIS A 15 1.30 0.05 -3.87
CA HIS A 15 0.38 0.50 -4.89
C HIS A 15 0.99 0.26 -6.27
N ASP A 16 0.27 -0.46 -7.11
CA ASP A 16 0.58 -0.65 -8.52
C ASP A 16 -0.48 0.02 -9.37
N ASP A 17 -0.04 0.84 -10.33
CA ASP A 17 -0.86 1.25 -11.46
C ASP A 17 -0.32 0.64 -12.74
N VAL A 18 -1.17 0.38 -13.73
CA VAL A 18 -0.68 0.05 -15.07
C VAL A 18 -1.70 0.50 -16.11
N LEU A 19 -1.19 1.01 -17.23
CA LEU A 19 -1.95 1.27 -18.44
C LEU A 19 -1.43 0.32 -19.51
N LEU A 20 -2.32 -0.48 -20.09
CA LEU A 20 -2.07 -1.50 -21.08
C LEU A 20 -2.69 -1.11 -22.41
N ASP A 21 -2.14 -1.63 -23.51
CA ASP A 21 -2.65 -1.38 -24.86
C ASP A 21 -3.98 -2.12 -25.11
N GLU A 22 -4.13 -3.30 -24.50
CA GLU A 22 -5.30 -4.18 -24.59
C GLU A 22 -5.91 -4.44 -23.20
N GLU A 23 -7.16 -4.91 -23.17
CA GLU A 23 -7.80 -5.27 -21.91
C GLU A 23 -7.22 -6.58 -21.38
N GLU A 24 -6.60 -6.53 -20.21
CA GLU A 24 -6.07 -7.71 -19.54
C GLU A 24 -6.55 -7.78 -18.09
N THR A 25 -6.40 -8.95 -17.47
CA THR A 25 -6.67 -9.11 -16.05
C THR A 25 -5.49 -8.60 -15.24
N GLY A 26 -5.69 -7.56 -14.44
CA GLY A 26 -4.66 -7.05 -13.52
C GLY A 26 -4.42 -8.02 -12.37
N VAL A 27 -3.15 -8.32 -12.10
CA VAL A 27 -2.73 -9.27 -11.06
C VAL A 27 -1.60 -8.68 -10.23
N GLN A 28 -1.80 -8.59 -8.91
CA GLN A 28 -0.72 -8.32 -7.95
C GLN A 28 -0.44 -9.57 -7.13
N ASN A 29 0.73 -10.17 -7.34
CA ASN A 29 1.11 -11.47 -6.78
C ASN A 29 2.13 -11.36 -5.64
N TRP A 30 2.00 -12.24 -4.65
CA TRP A 30 2.82 -12.35 -3.45
C TRP A 30 3.22 -13.80 -3.19
N THR A 31 4.52 -14.06 -3.04
CA THR A 31 5.05 -15.42 -2.88
C THR A 31 5.57 -15.64 -1.46
N SER A 32 5.36 -16.84 -0.93
CA SER A 32 5.87 -17.28 0.38
C SER A 32 6.38 -18.72 0.29
N LEU A 33 7.31 -19.09 1.19
CA LEU A 33 7.72 -20.48 1.39
C LEU A 33 6.75 -21.27 2.30
N ARG A 34 5.65 -20.64 2.71
CA ARG A 34 4.60 -21.23 3.54
C ARG A 34 3.22 -20.93 2.95
N PRO A 35 2.25 -21.84 3.09
CA PRO A 35 0.91 -21.63 2.56
C PRO A 35 0.30 -20.30 2.98
N TRP A 36 -0.43 -19.68 2.05
CA TRP A 36 -1.34 -18.58 2.36
C TRP A 36 -2.68 -19.15 2.81
N GLN A 37 -3.22 -18.62 3.90
CA GLN A 37 -4.53 -18.95 4.41
C GLN A 37 -5.44 -17.73 4.24
N SER A 38 -6.59 -17.92 3.61
CA SER A 38 -7.61 -16.87 3.55
C SER A 38 -8.10 -16.55 4.96
N ASP A 39 -8.16 -15.27 5.28
CA ASP A 39 -8.62 -14.72 6.57
C ASP A 39 -9.68 -13.63 6.30
N GLY A 40 -10.40 -13.74 5.18
CA GLY A 40 -11.40 -12.77 4.77
C GLY A 40 -11.55 -12.71 3.25
N ARG A 41 -12.51 -11.91 2.77
CA ARG A 41 -12.81 -11.80 1.34
C ARG A 41 -11.61 -11.30 0.52
N ASN A 42 -10.87 -10.35 1.07
CA ASN A 42 -9.76 -9.64 0.46
C ASN A 42 -8.50 -9.72 1.33
N ARG A 43 -8.37 -10.77 2.14
CA ARG A 43 -7.30 -10.88 3.13
C ARG A 43 -6.77 -12.30 3.23
N CYS A 44 -5.45 -12.42 3.32
CA CYS A 44 -4.80 -13.68 3.64
C CYS A 44 -3.60 -13.48 4.55
N LEU A 45 -3.11 -14.57 5.10
CA LEU A 45 -1.93 -14.58 5.94
C LEU A 45 -1.06 -15.80 5.70
N SER A 46 0.22 -15.69 6.03
CA SER A 46 1.19 -16.78 6.02
C SER A 46 1.96 -16.73 7.34
N ARG A 47 2.21 -17.90 7.95
CA ARG A 47 2.85 -18.00 9.27
C ARG A 47 4.19 -18.72 9.19
N ARG A 48 5.18 -18.23 9.95
CA ARG A 48 6.47 -18.88 10.15
C ARG A 48 6.83 -18.85 11.64
N GLY A 49 6.62 -19.99 12.32
CA GLY A 49 6.71 -20.04 13.78
C GLY A 49 5.68 -19.10 14.39
N ASN A 50 6.14 -18.18 15.24
CA ASN A 50 5.30 -17.19 15.89
C ASN A 50 5.15 -15.86 15.09
N ALA A 51 5.83 -15.73 13.95
CA ALA A 51 5.70 -14.57 13.07
C ALA A 51 4.59 -14.79 12.03
N THR A 52 3.82 -13.75 11.74
CA THR A 52 2.75 -13.77 10.74
C THR A 52 2.96 -12.65 9.74
N VAL A 53 2.83 -12.93 8.44
CA VAL A 53 2.67 -11.90 7.41
C VAL A 53 1.21 -11.92 6.98
N ARG A 54 0.56 -10.77 6.98
CA ARG A 54 -0.83 -10.59 6.56
C ARG A 54 -0.88 -9.62 5.38
N LEU A 55 -1.70 -9.95 4.40
CA LEU A 55 -1.95 -9.14 3.20
C LEU A 55 -3.41 -8.72 3.17
N HIS A 56 -3.66 -7.44 2.92
CA HIS A 56 -5.00 -6.88 2.71
C HIS A 56 -5.08 -6.22 1.35
N GLY A 57 -5.92 -6.74 0.46
CA GLY A 57 -6.22 -6.11 -0.83
C GLY A 57 -7.26 -5.03 -0.66
N ILE A 58 -6.91 -3.79 -1.00
CA ILE A 58 -7.76 -2.60 -0.81
C ILE A 58 -8.36 -2.15 -2.14
N LEU A 59 -7.52 -2.09 -3.19
CA LEU A 59 -7.95 -1.76 -4.55
C LEU A 59 -7.76 -2.95 -5.50
N PRO A 60 -8.70 -3.17 -6.45
CA PRO A 60 -10.01 -2.49 -6.55
C PRO A 60 -10.88 -2.77 -5.32
N HIS A 61 -11.95 -2.00 -5.08
CA HIS A 61 -12.79 -2.10 -3.85
C HIS A 61 -13.26 -3.52 -3.48
N ILE A 62 -13.28 -4.43 -4.46
CA ILE A 62 -13.54 -5.86 -4.26
C ILE A 62 -12.52 -6.65 -5.06
N PRO A 63 -11.26 -6.79 -4.59
CA PRO A 63 -10.28 -7.57 -5.30
C PRO A 63 -10.62 -9.06 -5.12
N LYS A 64 -10.47 -9.85 -6.18
CA LYS A 64 -10.58 -11.31 -6.06
C LYS A 64 -9.25 -11.84 -5.52
N LEU A 65 -9.27 -12.36 -4.31
CA LEU A 65 -8.13 -13.08 -3.74
C LEU A 65 -8.09 -14.51 -4.27
N VAL A 66 -6.94 -14.93 -4.80
CA VAL A 66 -6.64 -16.32 -5.16
C VAL A 66 -5.38 -16.75 -4.43
N THR A 67 -5.40 -17.95 -3.83
CA THR A 67 -4.22 -18.56 -3.23
C THR A 67 -3.95 -19.89 -3.91
N GLY A 68 -2.68 -20.31 -3.96
CA GLY A 68 -2.31 -21.58 -4.58
C GLY A 68 -0.89 -22.01 -4.25
N GLU A 69 -0.61 -23.27 -4.52
CA GLU A 69 0.73 -23.83 -4.52
C GLU A 69 1.29 -23.77 -5.95
N ASP A 70 2.57 -23.48 -6.04
CA ASP A 70 3.40 -23.48 -7.23
C ASP A 70 4.74 -24.13 -6.86
N SER A 71 5.66 -24.24 -7.82
CA SER A 71 6.96 -24.84 -7.55
C SER A 71 8.07 -24.16 -8.34
N VAL A 72 9.24 -24.05 -7.72
CA VAL A 72 10.44 -23.51 -8.36
C VAL A 72 11.55 -24.56 -8.33
N SER A 73 12.35 -24.60 -9.40
CA SER A 73 13.52 -25.47 -9.46
C SER A 73 14.69 -24.80 -8.74
N ASP A 74 15.26 -25.48 -7.76
CA ASP A 74 16.48 -25.11 -7.05
C ASP A 74 17.58 -26.14 -7.35
N GLU A 75 18.76 -25.67 -7.76
CA GLU A 75 19.87 -26.54 -8.17
C GLU A 75 20.39 -27.44 -7.03
N ARG A 76 20.17 -27.07 -5.76
CA ARG A 76 20.68 -27.79 -4.58
C ARG A 76 19.61 -28.68 -3.94
N GLN A 77 18.36 -28.23 -3.95
CA GLN A 77 17.24 -28.87 -3.24
C GLN A 77 16.24 -29.55 -4.17
N GLY A 78 16.38 -29.39 -5.49
CA GLY A 78 15.43 -29.90 -6.47
C GLY A 78 14.18 -29.01 -6.54
N ILE A 79 13.00 -29.62 -6.66
CA ILE A 79 11.74 -28.87 -6.77
C ILE A 79 11.30 -28.41 -5.38
N VAL A 80 11.22 -27.09 -5.18
CA VAL A 80 10.82 -26.46 -3.91
C VAL A 80 9.40 -25.88 -4.06
N PRO A 81 8.44 -26.25 -3.19
CA PRO A 81 7.11 -25.66 -3.24
C PRO A 81 7.16 -24.19 -2.82
N VAL A 82 6.46 -23.35 -3.58
CA VAL A 82 6.23 -21.95 -3.24
C VAL A 82 4.74 -21.66 -3.26
N TYR A 83 4.28 -20.77 -2.40
CA TYR A 83 2.87 -20.50 -2.22
C TYR A 83 2.57 -19.08 -2.65
N ARG A 84 1.61 -18.94 -3.55
CA ARG A 84 1.20 -17.66 -4.12
C ARG A 84 -0.11 -17.17 -3.51
N ALA A 85 -0.19 -15.87 -3.28
CA ALA A 85 -1.41 -15.12 -3.02
C ALA A 85 -1.49 -13.99 -4.04
N ALA A 86 -2.60 -13.91 -4.77
CA ALA A 86 -2.80 -12.92 -5.81
C ALA A 86 -4.10 -12.14 -5.57
N PHE A 87 -4.02 -10.82 -5.63
CA PHE A 87 -5.18 -9.95 -5.76
C PHE A 87 -5.41 -9.65 -7.24
N ILE A 88 -6.61 -9.98 -7.71
CA ILE A 88 -6.98 -9.91 -9.12
C ILE A 88 -8.06 -8.84 -9.30
N SER A 89 -7.86 -7.96 -10.27
CA SER A 89 -8.87 -7.02 -10.77
C SER A 89 -9.53 -7.53 -12.05
N PRO A 90 -10.77 -7.09 -12.38
CA PRO A 90 -11.40 -7.40 -13.67
C PRO A 90 -10.54 -6.99 -14.88
N ALA A 91 -10.88 -7.52 -16.06
CA ALA A 91 -10.22 -7.14 -17.30
C ALA A 91 -10.40 -5.64 -17.58
N SER A 92 -9.30 -4.94 -17.86
CA SER A 92 -9.29 -3.50 -18.12
C SER A 92 -8.00 -3.11 -18.83
N LYS A 93 -7.99 -1.94 -19.46
CA LYS A 93 -6.73 -1.31 -19.91
C LYS A 93 -6.00 -0.59 -18.78
N GLN A 94 -6.75 -0.16 -17.76
CA GLN A 94 -6.21 0.56 -16.62
C GLN A 94 -6.46 -0.23 -15.34
N HIS A 95 -5.39 -0.51 -14.61
CA HIS A 95 -5.46 -1.16 -13.31
C HIS A 95 -4.87 -0.29 -12.22
N GLU A 96 -5.48 -0.39 -11.06
CA GLU A 96 -5.03 0.21 -9.81
C GLU A 96 -5.20 -0.86 -8.72
N LEU A 97 -4.08 -1.27 -8.13
CA LEU A 97 -4.00 -2.35 -7.16
C LEU A 97 -3.26 -1.84 -5.93
N LEU A 98 -3.94 -1.81 -4.79
CA LEU A 98 -3.38 -1.35 -3.53
C LEU A 98 -3.48 -2.48 -2.51
N THR A 99 -2.33 -2.91 -2.00
CA THR A 99 -2.23 -3.93 -0.96
C THR A 99 -1.47 -3.39 0.24
N ILE A 100 -1.92 -3.77 1.43
CA ILE A 100 -1.22 -3.50 2.69
C ILE A 100 -0.62 -4.80 3.19
N ILE A 101 0.66 -4.73 3.53
CA ILE A 101 1.46 -5.83 4.08
C ILE A 101 1.73 -5.52 5.54
N GLU A 102 1.34 -6.44 6.41
CA GLU A 102 1.62 -6.40 7.84
C GLU A 102 2.50 -7.59 8.23
N ALA A 103 3.72 -7.33 8.68
CA ALA A 103 4.55 -8.28 9.40
C ALA A 103 4.27 -8.13 10.90
N ILE A 104 3.74 -9.19 11.49
CA ILE A 104 3.29 -9.26 12.88
C ILE A 104 4.25 -10.19 13.61
N MET A 105 5.03 -9.62 14.51
CA MET A 105 5.98 -10.31 15.36
C MET A 105 5.31 -10.75 16.67
N PRO A 106 5.87 -11.75 17.38
CA PRO A 106 5.24 -12.32 18.58
C PRO A 106 5.03 -11.30 19.71
N ASN A 107 5.84 -10.24 19.74
CA ASN A 107 5.81 -9.20 20.76
C ASN A 107 5.05 -7.94 20.31
N ASP A 108 4.44 -7.96 19.12
CA ASP A 108 3.66 -6.83 18.64
C ASP A 108 2.36 -6.76 19.44
N THR A 109 2.23 -5.71 20.25
CA THR A 109 1.07 -5.55 21.15
C THR A 109 -0.18 -5.07 20.43
N GLN A 110 -0.04 -4.46 19.24
CA GLN A 110 -1.17 -3.92 18.46
C GLN A 110 -0.91 -4.00 16.95
N SER A 111 -1.77 -4.72 16.22
CA SER A 111 -1.86 -4.57 14.75
C SER A 111 -2.47 -3.20 14.41
N PRO A 112 -2.11 -2.59 13.25
CA PRO A 112 -2.80 -1.40 12.81
C PRO A 112 -4.27 -1.70 12.54
N THR A 113 -5.14 -0.75 12.88
CA THR A 113 -6.55 -0.79 12.46
C THR A 113 -6.65 -0.20 11.07
N LEU A 114 -7.30 -0.93 10.17
CA LEU A 114 -7.54 -0.55 8.78
C LEU A 114 -8.97 -0.03 8.61
N LYS A 115 -9.13 1.12 7.94
CA LYS A 115 -10.44 1.64 7.54
C LYS A 115 -10.40 2.10 6.08
N SER A 116 -11.24 1.50 5.23
CA SER A 116 -11.50 2.03 3.88
C SER A 116 -12.27 3.34 3.98
N LEU A 117 -11.94 4.30 3.13
CA LEU A 117 -12.59 5.59 3.03
C LEU A 117 -13.54 5.59 1.82
N ASP A 118 -14.64 6.33 1.92
CA ASP A 118 -15.70 6.36 0.89
C ASP A 118 -15.22 6.90 -0.47
N ASP A 119 -14.10 7.60 -0.47
CA ASP A 119 -13.50 8.20 -1.66
C ASP A 119 -12.48 7.30 -2.35
N GLY A 120 -12.30 6.05 -1.91
CA GLY A 120 -11.29 5.13 -2.46
C GLY A 120 -9.95 5.16 -1.71
N GLY A 121 -9.81 6.03 -0.71
CA GLY A 121 -8.66 6.05 0.17
C GLY A 121 -8.68 4.96 1.25
N VAL A 122 -7.59 4.90 2.02
CA VAL A 122 -7.45 4.02 3.17
C VAL A 122 -6.78 4.74 4.33
N GLU A 123 -7.30 4.53 5.53
CA GLU A 123 -6.72 4.98 6.79
C GLU A 123 -6.14 3.76 7.54
N LEU A 124 -4.88 3.87 7.93
CA LEU A 124 -4.15 2.96 8.80
C LEU A 124 -3.86 3.68 10.11
N ARG A 125 -4.32 3.13 11.23
CA ARG A 125 -4.13 3.74 12.55
C ARG A 125 -3.44 2.76 13.50
N GLN A 126 -2.40 3.23 14.19
CA GLN A 126 -1.68 2.43 15.18
C GLN A 126 -1.13 3.32 16.29
N GLY A 127 -1.72 3.22 17.50
CA GLY A 127 -1.49 4.18 18.56
C GLY A 127 -1.93 5.60 18.15
N SER A 128 -1.05 6.58 18.33
CA SER A 128 -1.28 7.98 17.93
C SER A 128 -0.99 8.28 16.46
N ASP A 129 -0.36 7.35 15.74
CA ASP A 129 0.03 7.53 14.35
C ASP A 129 -1.12 7.09 13.43
N ILE A 130 -1.37 7.89 12.40
CA ILE A 130 -2.36 7.64 11.37
C ILE A 130 -1.70 7.88 10.02
N LEU A 131 -1.72 6.88 9.14
CA LEU A 131 -1.37 7.04 7.72
C LEU A 131 -2.65 7.00 6.90
N ARG A 132 -2.86 8.02 6.08
CA ARG A 132 -3.91 8.03 5.07
C ARG A 132 -3.27 7.95 3.70
N VAL A 133 -3.75 7.04 2.87
CA VAL A 133 -3.30 6.87 1.49
C VAL A 133 -4.50 7.02 0.59
N PHE A 134 -4.33 7.81 -0.47
CA PHE A 134 -5.36 8.07 -1.46
C PHE A 134 -4.76 7.89 -2.85
N ALA A 135 -5.34 6.97 -3.61
CA ALA A 135 -4.95 6.71 -4.98
C ALA A 135 -5.90 7.49 -5.90
N ALA A 136 -5.34 8.22 -6.85
CA ALA A 136 -6.06 9.15 -7.71
C ALA A 136 -5.81 8.79 -9.19
N PRO A 137 -6.82 8.94 -10.07
CA PRO A 137 -6.60 8.84 -11.50
C PRO A 137 -5.56 9.86 -11.96
N LYS A 138 -4.63 9.42 -12.81
CA LYS A 138 -3.57 10.26 -13.37
C LYS A 138 -4.14 11.53 -14.01
N ASN A 139 -3.53 12.67 -13.71
CA ASN A 139 -3.89 14.01 -14.20
C ASN A 139 -5.24 14.58 -13.71
N ALA A 140 -5.93 13.93 -12.78
CA ALA A 140 -7.02 14.58 -12.07
C ALA A 140 -6.42 15.36 -10.89
N ALA A 141 -6.45 16.70 -10.95
CA ALA A 141 -6.16 17.48 -9.76
C ALA A 141 -7.06 16.99 -8.63
N THR A 142 -6.45 16.45 -7.58
CA THR A 142 -7.22 15.92 -6.45
C THR A 142 -7.99 17.06 -5.79
N SER A 143 -9.22 16.83 -5.33
CA SER A 143 -9.78 17.73 -4.32
C SER A 143 -8.89 17.67 -3.08
N ALA A 144 -8.86 18.73 -2.25
CA ALA A 144 -8.02 18.71 -1.05
C ALA A 144 -8.35 17.48 -0.18
N LYS A 145 -7.38 16.58 -0.05
CA LYS A 145 -7.46 15.37 0.77
C LYS A 145 -6.54 15.57 1.97
N PHE A 146 -7.13 15.53 3.16
CA PHE A 146 -6.39 15.63 4.43
C PHE A 146 -5.53 16.90 4.55
N GLY A 147 -5.99 18.01 3.95
CA GLY A 147 -5.26 19.29 3.93
C GLY A 147 -4.20 19.42 2.83
N PHE A 148 -4.06 18.42 1.95
CA PHE A 148 -3.11 18.43 0.85
C PHE A 148 -3.80 18.26 -0.50
N THR A 149 -3.19 18.83 -1.53
CA THR A 149 -3.62 18.70 -2.91
C THR A 149 -2.40 18.40 -3.78
N THR A 150 -2.57 17.53 -4.77
CA THR A 150 -1.51 17.15 -5.70
C THR A 150 -2.09 16.76 -7.06
N ASP A 151 -1.24 16.81 -8.09
CA ASP A 151 -1.48 16.20 -9.41
C ASP A 151 -0.98 14.75 -9.50
N GLY A 152 -0.34 14.24 -8.44
CA GLY A 152 0.15 12.87 -8.36
C GLY A 152 -0.95 11.82 -8.29
N VAL A 153 -0.58 10.59 -8.67
CA VAL A 153 -1.48 9.42 -8.69
C VAL A 153 -1.66 8.77 -7.33
N LEU A 154 -0.77 9.07 -6.37
CA LEU A 154 -0.83 8.50 -5.02
C LEU A 154 -0.39 9.55 -4.02
N LEU A 155 -1.32 10.02 -3.21
CA LEU A 155 -1.08 10.90 -2.08
C LEU A 155 -1.03 10.08 -0.79
N PHE A 156 -0.07 10.37 0.08
CA PHE A 156 -0.10 9.90 1.46
C PHE A 156 0.08 11.06 2.43
N VAL A 157 -0.55 10.94 3.59
CA VAL A 157 -0.44 11.89 4.70
C VAL A 157 -0.33 11.10 6.00
N MET A 158 0.76 11.29 6.73
CA MET A 158 0.95 10.77 8.07
C MET A 158 0.70 11.88 9.08
N THR A 159 -0.17 11.59 10.05
CA THR A 159 -0.44 12.47 11.18
C THR A 159 -0.11 11.76 12.49
N ARG A 160 0.35 12.51 13.49
CA ARG A 160 0.53 12.04 14.87
C ARG A 160 -0.27 12.95 15.79
N ALA A 161 -1.14 12.38 16.61
CA ALA A 161 -2.06 13.16 17.45
C ALA A 161 -2.80 14.24 16.63
N ASP A 162 -3.28 13.85 15.45
CA ASP A 162 -3.99 14.68 14.47
C ASP A 162 -3.21 15.87 13.88
N GLN A 163 -1.91 15.99 14.16
CA GLN A 163 -1.02 16.95 13.52
C GLN A 163 -0.31 16.30 12.32
N PRO A 164 -0.33 16.92 11.12
CA PRO A 164 0.43 16.43 9.97
C PRO A 164 1.93 16.42 10.27
N MET A 165 2.55 15.25 10.13
CA MET A 165 3.99 15.06 10.33
C MET A 165 4.70 15.03 8.98
N THR A 166 4.12 14.30 8.03
CA THR A 166 4.66 14.19 6.67
C THR A 166 3.54 13.94 5.67
N ALA A 167 3.74 14.41 4.44
CA ALA A 167 2.87 14.13 3.32
C ALA A 167 3.74 13.96 2.07
N GLY A 168 3.34 13.10 1.15
CA GLY A 168 4.06 12.95 -0.10
C GLY A 168 3.14 12.50 -1.22
N ALA A 169 3.55 12.79 -2.44
CA ALA A 169 2.82 12.41 -3.63
C ALA A 169 3.77 11.80 -4.67
N PHE A 170 3.34 10.70 -5.26
CA PHE A 170 4.05 10.04 -6.35
C PHE A 170 3.46 10.41 -7.71
N ASP A 171 4.33 10.39 -8.72
CA ASP A 171 4.12 10.82 -10.10
C ASP A 171 3.55 12.25 -10.15
N ALA A 172 3.98 13.08 -9.21
CA ALA A 172 3.51 14.44 -9.03
C ALA A 172 4.53 15.44 -9.57
N THR A 173 4.04 16.52 -10.17
CA THR A 173 4.87 17.71 -10.45
C THR A 173 4.74 18.75 -9.35
N TRP A 174 3.70 18.66 -8.51
CA TRP A 174 3.54 19.52 -7.34
C TRP A 174 2.72 18.90 -6.20
N LEU A 175 2.96 19.43 -5.00
CA LEU A 175 2.18 19.16 -3.79
C LEU A 175 1.93 20.48 -3.06
N LYS A 176 0.66 20.79 -2.83
CA LYS A 176 0.21 21.95 -2.08
C LYS A 176 -0.30 21.51 -0.73
N GLY A 177 0.26 22.07 0.33
CA GLY A 177 -0.22 21.95 1.70
C GLY A 177 -0.77 23.29 2.22
N PRO A 178 -1.17 23.35 3.50
CA PRO A 178 -1.80 24.54 4.08
C PRO A 178 -0.94 25.81 4.02
N GLU A 179 0.39 25.67 4.06
CA GLU A 179 1.32 26.80 4.19
C GLU A 179 2.40 26.84 3.09
N LEU A 180 2.35 25.95 2.09
CA LEU A 180 3.41 25.83 1.08
C LEU A 180 2.98 25.06 -0.17
N SER A 181 3.72 25.32 -1.24
CA SER A 181 3.68 24.56 -2.49
C SER A 181 5.08 24.03 -2.80
N ILE A 182 5.20 22.74 -3.02
CA ILE A 182 6.43 22.06 -3.43
C ILE A 182 6.27 21.68 -4.89
N SER A 183 7.29 21.95 -5.71
CA SER A 183 7.39 21.44 -7.08
C SER A 183 8.45 20.36 -7.14
N GLY A 184 8.28 19.38 -8.03
CA GLY A 184 9.25 18.31 -8.24
C GLY A 184 8.98 17.55 -9.53
N ASP A 185 9.71 16.45 -9.72
CA ASP A 185 9.58 15.58 -10.88
C ASP A 185 9.49 14.12 -10.40
N GLY A 186 8.28 13.58 -10.35
CA GLY A 186 8.01 12.18 -10.03
C GLY A 186 7.76 11.89 -8.55
N PHE A 187 8.49 12.48 -7.60
CA PHE A 187 8.15 12.35 -6.17
C PHE A 187 8.34 13.68 -5.44
N VAL A 188 7.30 14.12 -4.75
CA VAL A 188 7.31 15.35 -3.94
C VAL A 188 6.97 15.01 -2.50
N HIS A 189 7.68 15.63 -1.57
CA HIS A 189 7.63 15.26 -0.15
C HIS A 189 7.68 16.49 0.75
N TRP A 190 6.74 16.54 1.68
CA TRP A 190 6.66 17.52 2.75
C TRP A 190 6.90 16.86 4.11
N ARG A 191 7.62 17.58 4.98
CA ARG A 191 7.82 17.24 6.40
C ARG A 191 7.57 18.47 7.26
N ALA A 192 6.96 18.27 8.43
CA ALA A 192 6.76 19.32 9.41
C ALA A 192 8.11 19.80 9.97
N ALA A 193 8.27 21.12 10.14
CA ALA A 193 9.51 21.75 10.57
C ALA A 193 9.97 21.34 11.98
N SER A 194 9.07 20.82 12.82
CA SER A 194 9.37 20.36 14.18
C SER A 194 10.25 19.11 14.25
N GLU A 195 10.44 18.39 13.13
CA GLU A 195 11.37 17.25 13.04
C GLU A 195 12.81 17.66 12.65
N ASN A 196 13.09 18.93 12.33
CA ASN A 196 14.46 19.41 12.04
C ASN A 196 15.34 19.63 13.28
N LYS A 197 14.86 19.22 14.47
CA LYS A 197 15.69 19.11 15.66
C LYS A 197 15.98 17.64 15.90
N GLU A 198 16.96 17.10 15.17
CA GLU A 198 17.60 15.87 15.61
C GLU A 198 18.39 16.13 16.92
N PRO A 199 18.52 15.12 17.80
CA PRO A 199 19.32 15.18 19.03
C PRO A 199 20.82 15.33 18.79
#